data_AF-A0A8H7IYA0-F1
#
_entry.id   AF-A0A8H7IYA0-F1
#
_cell.length_a   1.000
_cell.length_b   1.000
_cell.length_c   1.000
_cell.angle_alpha   90.00
_cell.angle_beta   90.00
_cell.angle_gamma   90.00
#
_symmetry.space_group_name_H-M   'P 1'
#
loop_
_entity.id
_entity.type
_entity.pdbx_description
1 polymer ?
#
loop_
_entity_poly.entity_id
_entity_poly.type
_entity_poly.pdbx_seq_one_letter_code
_entity_poly.pdbx_strand_id
1 'polypeptide(L)'
;MLKRKLSGHDVSDSSIFGDAPARMSSVKRKRLFRPKNSDKQAWVPQQNSNMSELLEFVLQHEEAFNNQQRLASLYADFRQQLDINPDGYHANIAAWTKALTDAARAGVIPTQGTTHDLLNIRTADDLARALQHPQYGKPTCLPAVFHEAVQKKEMVLLKDFLSSKTSIYKTSWIPTPWSALQWSLRTVGVLGKAAPPDKLAVKNYVVLKNVEVAGDEILKMMKEHTSTADRVLSRRDFLNRFSHTLNPAAPLTNNDLNIILVFLARDRQAIAYDAQTIKFKPEHDAHPLPITEEDAAIAGLRDTLANINTQIPPLMEKIASADAAAREAVAAKQMVRAKAALRSKKLAETALAQRSDVALQLEGVYTQLQQAADQVEIVEAMRAGAAALKGLNEKVGGAEGVQGVVDAVNEQMATTEEITNIINETDHPVDEVDIDDEFAALERADREKKEQEEAAKTAAKLAELEEAERQQKELREKQGEDDVVEEKVEQASQGIANMSFQQTEETEKEPTSVYA
;
A
#
# COMPACT_ATOMS: atom_id res chain seq x y z
N MET A 1 -17.22 0.51 92.34
CA MET A 1 -16.08 1.35 92.77
C MET A 1 -15.95 2.48 91.74
N LEU A 2 -16.58 3.64 91.96
CA LEU A 2 -16.01 4.86 92.61
C LEU A 2 -14.76 5.35 91.85
N LYS A 3 -14.60 6.58 91.32
CA LYS A 3 -15.29 7.89 91.37
C LYS A 3 -14.66 8.75 90.24
N ARG A 4 -15.43 9.44 89.37
CA ARG A 4 -15.75 10.91 89.34
C ARG A 4 -14.56 11.85 89.03
N LYS A 5 -14.67 13.00 88.35
CA LYS A 5 -15.65 13.77 87.50
C LYS A 5 -15.02 15.19 87.34
N LEU A 6 -15.07 15.92 86.22
CA LEU A 6 -15.98 17.07 85.88
C LEU A 6 -15.25 17.91 84.78
N SER A 7 -15.78 18.13 83.55
CA SER A 7 -16.78 19.13 83.08
C SER A 7 -16.31 20.59 83.14
N GLY A 8 -16.53 21.51 82.19
CA GLY A 8 -17.33 21.55 80.95
C GLY A 8 -17.50 23.02 80.47
N HIS A 9 -18.43 23.23 79.51
CA HIS A 9 -19.02 24.49 78.96
C HIS A 9 -18.26 25.22 77.84
N ASP A 10 -18.86 25.84 76.80
CA ASP A 10 -20.22 25.89 76.18
C ASP A 10 -20.08 26.73 74.87
N VAL A 11 -20.69 26.36 73.73
CA VAL A 11 -21.90 26.95 73.05
C VAL A 11 -21.69 28.18 72.12
N SER A 12 -22.12 28.00 70.85
CA SER A 12 -22.62 28.97 69.80
C SER A 12 -21.79 30.25 69.49
N ASP A 13 -21.89 30.99 68.38
CA ASP A 13 -22.89 31.19 67.33
C ASP A 13 -22.24 31.94 66.14
N SER A 14 -23.01 32.05 65.07
CA SER A 14 -22.83 32.66 63.75
C SER A 14 -22.39 34.15 63.63
N SER A 15 -21.74 34.43 62.48
CA SER A 15 -21.89 35.57 61.54
C SER A 15 -21.88 37.04 62.03
N ILE A 16 -21.15 37.93 61.30
CA ILE A 16 -21.66 39.15 60.61
C ILE A 16 -20.53 40.16 60.34
N PHE A 17 -20.55 40.70 59.12
CA PHE A 17 -19.73 41.75 58.50
C PHE A 17 -19.58 43.07 59.30
N GLY A 18 -18.52 43.83 59.00
CA GLY A 18 -18.44 45.27 59.33
C GLY A 18 -17.17 46.00 58.86
N ASP A 19 -17.24 46.56 57.64
CA ASP A 19 -16.70 47.85 57.12
C ASP A 19 -15.29 48.42 57.46
N ALA A 20 -14.47 48.53 56.40
CA ALA A 20 -13.71 49.67 55.80
C ALA A 20 -13.24 50.89 56.67
N PRO A 21 -12.14 51.65 56.34
CA PRO A 21 -11.87 52.18 54.99
C PRO A 21 -10.38 52.36 54.55
N ALA A 22 -10.25 52.88 53.32
CA ALA A 22 -9.08 52.97 52.45
C ALA A 22 -8.42 54.37 52.37
N ARG A 23 -7.31 54.44 51.57
CA ARG A 23 -6.57 55.60 50.96
C ARG A 23 -5.24 55.92 51.66
N MET A 24 -4.07 56.19 51.03
CA MET A 24 -3.54 56.42 49.67
C MET A 24 -2.00 56.17 49.79
N SER A 25 -1.25 55.61 48.84
CA SER A 25 -0.65 56.34 47.71
C SER A 25 0.36 55.46 46.96
N SER A 26 0.59 55.84 45.71
CA SER A 26 1.44 55.31 44.62
C SER A 26 2.82 54.71 44.94
N VAL A 27 3.16 53.55 44.34
CA VAL A 27 4.44 53.30 43.62
C VAL A 27 4.27 52.22 42.54
N LYS A 28 4.85 52.45 41.35
CA LYS A 28 4.86 51.57 40.17
C LYS A 28 5.79 50.35 40.33
N ARG A 29 5.25 49.18 39.93
CA ARG A 29 5.83 48.04 39.17
C ARG A 29 7.24 47.51 39.50
N LYS A 30 7.29 46.22 39.84
CA LYS A 30 7.99 45.14 39.08
C LYS A 30 7.62 43.77 39.68
N ARG A 31 6.83 42.97 38.97
CA ARG A 31 6.62 41.55 39.32
C ARG A 31 7.66 40.70 38.57
N LEU A 32 8.55 40.11 39.34
CA LEU A 32 9.54 39.12 38.93
C LEU A 32 8.86 37.75 38.83
N PHE A 33 8.19 37.43 37.73
CA PHE A 33 7.86 36.03 37.41
C PHE A 33 7.77 35.87 35.89
N ARG A 34 8.82 35.29 35.28
CA ARG A 34 8.79 34.69 33.95
C ARG A 34 8.71 33.17 34.17
N PRO A 35 7.70 32.46 33.66
CA PRO A 35 7.72 31.00 33.71
C PRO A 35 8.85 30.52 32.81
N LYS A 36 9.70 29.65 33.35
CA LYS A 36 10.83 29.04 32.63
C LYS A 36 10.24 27.96 31.72
N ASN A 37 9.86 28.35 30.50
CA ASN A 37 9.59 27.39 29.43
C ASN A 37 10.93 26.74 29.09
N SER A 38 11.19 25.55 29.64
CA SER A 38 12.29 24.72 29.15
C SER A 38 11.80 24.03 27.88
N ASP A 39 11.85 24.75 26.77
CA ASP A 39 11.84 24.15 25.44
C ASP A 39 13.04 23.20 25.38
N LYS A 40 12.79 21.90 25.58
CA LYS A 40 13.73 20.86 25.18
C LYS A 40 13.76 20.91 23.66
N GLN A 41 14.63 21.74 23.12
CA GLN A 41 14.89 21.78 21.69
C GLN A 41 15.45 20.41 21.31
N ALA A 42 14.60 19.58 20.70
CA ALA A 42 15.03 18.29 20.18
C ALA A 42 16.17 18.55 19.21
N TRP A 43 17.33 17.97 19.49
CA TRP A 43 18.46 18.06 18.58
C TRP A 43 18.07 17.33 17.29
N VAL A 44 17.97 18.08 16.18
CA VAL A 44 17.75 17.53 14.85
C VAL A 44 19.12 17.37 14.22
N PRO A 45 19.51 16.15 13.81
CA PRO A 45 20.76 15.95 13.07
C PRO A 45 20.75 16.85 11.83
N GLN A 46 21.79 17.65 11.61
CA GLN A 46 21.93 18.33 10.33
C GLN A 46 22.06 17.25 9.24
N GLN A 47 21.28 17.36 8.15
CA GLN A 47 21.45 16.53 6.96
C GLN A 47 22.86 16.79 6.40
N ASN A 48 23.82 15.97 6.86
CA ASN A 48 25.15 15.91 6.29
C ASN A 48 25.06 14.93 5.13
N SER A 49 25.31 15.37 3.89
CA SER A 49 25.37 14.55 2.67
C SER A 49 26.44 13.44 2.67
N ASN A 50 26.94 13.05 3.83
CA ASN A 50 28.04 12.10 4.05
C ASN A 50 27.71 11.01 5.09
N MET A 51 26.49 11.00 5.65
CA MET A 51 26.03 9.94 6.55
C MET A 51 25.37 8.83 5.74
N SER A 52 25.49 7.58 6.22
CA SER A 52 24.75 6.48 5.59
C SER A 52 23.26 6.58 5.94
N GLU A 53 22.42 6.04 5.08
CA GLU A 53 20.97 5.93 5.33
C GLU A 53 20.66 5.25 6.67
N LEU A 54 21.40 4.18 7.02
CA LEU A 54 21.25 3.50 8.31
C LEU A 54 21.56 4.42 9.49
N LEU A 55 22.65 5.19 9.41
CA LEU A 55 23.04 6.10 10.50
C LEU A 55 22.02 7.22 10.64
N GLU A 56 21.56 7.80 9.53
CA GLU A 56 20.52 8.82 9.52
C GLU A 56 19.23 8.31 10.15
N PHE A 57 18.80 7.11 9.77
CA PHE A 57 17.62 6.47 10.34
C PHE A 57 17.73 6.35 11.86
N VAL A 58 18.83 5.78 12.36
CA VAL A 58 19.04 5.57 13.81
C VAL A 58 19.07 6.90 14.56
N LEU A 59 19.74 7.93 14.03
CA LEU A 59 19.82 9.24 14.68
C LEU A 59 18.50 10.02 14.68
N GLN A 60 17.56 9.69 13.79
CA GLN A 60 16.27 10.38 13.69
C GLN A 60 15.13 9.66 14.42
N HIS A 61 15.11 8.33 14.39
CA HIS A 61 13.98 7.51 14.84
C HIS A 61 14.18 6.93 16.24
N GLU A 62 15.41 6.92 16.76
CA GLU A 62 15.70 6.32 18.07
C GLU A 62 16.00 7.37 19.13
N GLU A 63 15.08 7.54 20.08
CA GLU A 63 15.20 8.52 21.18
C GLU A 63 16.52 8.41 21.95
N ALA A 64 17.06 7.19 22.07
CA ALA A 64 18.33 6.93 22.73
C ALA A 64 19.53 7.60 22.03
N PHE A 65 19.44 7.81 20.73
CA PHE A 65 20.48 8.37 19.87
C PHE A 65 20.32 9.87 19.62
N ASN A 66 19.16 10.45 19.98
CA ASN A 66 18.90 11.89 19.84
C ASN A 66 19.71 12.76 20.82
N ASN A 67 20.23 12.19 21.91
CA ASN A 67 21.02 12.93 22.89
C ASN A 67 22.53 12.76 22.63
N GLN A 68 23.19 13.84 22.20
CA GLN A 68 24.62 13.86 21.90
C GLN A 68 25.51 13.40 23.08
N GLN A 69 25.10 13.65 24.32
CA GLN A 69 25.85 13.22 25.51
C GLN A 69 25.80 11.70 25.72
N ARG A 70 24.74 11.04 25.23
CA ARG A 70 24.53 9.59 25.32
C ARG A 70 25.23 8.83 24.19
N LEU A 71 25.48 9.48 23.05
CA LEU A 71 26.14 8.85 21.90
C LEU A 71 27.54 8.33 22.23
N ALA A 72 28.32 9.06 23.05
CA ALA A 72 29.65 8.60 23.46
C ALA A 72 29.58 7.26 24.22
N SER A 73 28.62 7.09 25.13
CA SER A 73 28.45 5.83 25.86
C SER A 73 27.87 4.71 24.98
N LEU A 74 27.02 5.05 24.00
CA LEU A 74 26.44 4.08 23.07
C LEU A 74 27.49 3.53 22.09
N TYR A 75 28.43 4.35 21.62
CA TYR A 75 29.42 3.93 20.63
C TYR A 75 30.65 3.26 21.25
N ALA A 76 30.95 3.54 22.52
CA ALA A 76 32.08 2.97 23.24
C ALA A 76 31.91 1.47 23.56
N ASP A 77 33.02 0.79 23.83
CA ASP A 77 32.99 -0.56 24.39
C ASP A 77 32.56 -0.50 25.86
N PHE A 78 31.30 -0.80 26.12
CA PHE A 78 30.71 -0.76 27.45
C PHE A 78 30.69 -2.12 28.16
N ARG A 79 31.43 -3.13 27.71
CA ARG A 79 31.44 -4.47 28.35
C ARG A 79 31.82 -4.45 29.82
N GLN A 80 32.78 -3.59 30.20
CA GLN A 80 33.18 -3.42 31.61
C GLN A 80 32.05 -2.84 32.49
N GLN A 81 31.06 -2.17 31.89
CA GLN A 81 29.90 -1.68 32.64
C GLN A 81 29.06 -2.82 33.19
N LEU A 82 29.14 -4.04 32.66
CA LEU A 82 28.40 -5.17 33.21
C LEU A 82 28.71 -5.41 34.70
N ASP A 83 29.96 -5.15 35.12
CA ASP A 83 30.38 -5.32 36.51
C ASP A 83 30.24 -4.02 37.34
N ILE A 84 30.40 -2.85 36.71
CA ILE A 84 30.49 -1.55 37.40
C ILE A 84 29.14 -0.82 37.43
N ASN A 85 28.35 -0.93 36.37
CA ASN A 85 27.03 -0.32 36.21
C ASN A 85 26.14 -1.20 35.30
N PRO A 86 25.59 -2.31 35.83
CA PRO A 86 24.78 -3.26 35.06
C PRO A 86 23.58 -2.61 34.37
N ASP A 87 22.94 -1.64 35.04
CA ASP A 87 21.78 -0.92 34.50
C ASP A 87 22.16 -0.13 33.25
N GLY A 88 23.31 0.55 33.27
CA GLY A 88 23.86 1.26 32.11
C GLY A 88 24.20 0.32 30.96
N TYR A 89 24.83 -0.82 31.25
CA TYR A 89 25.11 -1.87 30.26
C TYR A 89 23.81 -2.34 29.58
N HIS A 90 22.81 -2.75 30.36
CA HIS A 90 21.56 -3.27 29.84
C HIS A 90 20.74 -2.20 29.09
N ALA A 91 20.77 -0.94 29.54
CA ALA A 91 20.12 0.16 28.83
C ALA A 91 20.77 0.46 27.47
N ASN A 92 22.10 0.33 27.36
CA ASN A 92 22.82 0.50 26.09
C ASN A 92 22.60 -0.69 25.15
N ILE A 93 22.58 -1.92 25.66
CA ILE A 93 22.19 -3.09 24.86
C ILE A 93 20.77 -2.89 24.31
N ALA A 94 19.80 -2.58 25.17
CA ALA A 94 18.41 -2.44 24.76
C ALA A 94 18.22 -1.35 23.69
N ALA A 95 18.93 -0.22 23.83
CA ALA A 95 18.92 0.84 22.83
C ALA A 95 19.42 0.37 21.46
N TRP A 96 20.56 -0.33 21.43
CA TRP A 96 21.11 -0.86 20.18
C TRP A 96 20.27 -1.99 19.58
N THR A 97 19.80 -2.94 20.39
CA THR A 97 18.94 -4.02 19.90
C THR A 97 17.66 -3.48 19.28
N LYS A 98 17.03 -2.48 19.93
CA LYS A 98 15.86 -1.79 19.38
C LYS A 98 16.19 -1.09 18.07
N ALA A 99 17.24 -0.26 18.04
CA ALA A 99 17.66 0.47 16.86
C ALA A 99 17.92 -0.45 15.66
N LEU A 100 18.63 -1.56 15.87
CA LEU A 100 18.91 -2.55 14.82
C LEU A 100 17.64 -3.29 14.36
N THR A 101 16.73 -3.59 15.29
CA THR A 101 15.44 -4.24 14.96
C THR A 101 14.55 -3.35 14.11
N ASP A 102 14.43 -2.08 14.49
CA ASP A 102 13.59 -1.10 13.82
C ASP A 102 14.23 -0.69 12.47
N ALA A 103 15.56 -0.59 12.40
CA ALA A 103 16.28 -0.37 11.15
C ALA A 103 16.15 -1.54 10.15
N ALA A 104 16.19 -2.80 10.63
CA ALA A 104 15.93 -3.96 9.78
C ALA A 104 14.51 -3.90 9.22
N ARG A 105 13.52 -3.60 10.07
CA ARG A 105 12.12 -3.44 9.66
C ARG A 105 11.94 -2.33 8.62
N ALA A 106 12.64 -1.22 8.80
CA ALA A 106 12.61 -0.09 7.88
C ALA A 106 13.31 -0.38 6.54
N GLY A 107 14.05 -1.48 6.42
CA GLY A 107 14.76 -1.84 5.20
C GLY A 107 16.03 -1.04 4.95
N VAL A 108 16.60 -0.41 5.98
CA VAL A 108 17.79 0.47 5.87
C VAL A 108 19.09 -0.23 6.27
N ILE A 109 19.03 -1.51 6.66
CA ILE A 109 20.23 -2.31 6.94
C ILE A 109 20.96 -2.60 5.62
N PRO A 110 22.28 -2.36 5.53
CA PRO A 110 23.02 -2.58 4.30
C PRO A 110 23.07 -4.07 3.94
N THR A 111 22.73 -4.38 2.69
CA THR A 111 22.84 -5.73 2.12
C THR A 111 23.68 -5.68 0.83
N GLN A 112 24.02 -6.86 0.30
CA GLN A 112 24.69 -6.99 -0.98
C GLN A 112 23.60 -7.14 -2.05
N GLY A 113 23.37 -6.09 -2.86
CA GLY A 113 22.32 -6.05 -3.88
C GLY A 113 21.39 -4.85 -3.73
N THR A 114 20.23 -4.90 -4.37
CA THR A 114 19.22 -3.83 -4.37
C THR A 114 18.04 -4.10 -3.44
N THR A 115 18.02 -5.26 -2.77
CA THR A 115 16.93 -5.71 -1.90
C THR A 115 17.42 -5.87 -0.47
N HIS A 116 16.64 -5.38 0.50
CA HIS A 116 16.97 -5.39 1.91
C HIS A 116 16.12 -6.42 2.64
N ASP A 117 16.76 -7.34 3.37
CA ASP A 117 16.06 -8.30 4.21
C ASP A 117 15.51 -7.58 5.45
N LEU A 118 14.22 -7.75 5.74
CA LEU A 118 13.55 -7.06 6.85
C LEU A 118 13.57 -7.86 8.16
N LEU A 119 13.77 -9.18 8.05
CA LEU A 119 13.68 -10.12 9.16
C LEU A 119 15.03 -10.63 9.62
N ASN A 120 16.12 -10.26 8.94
CA ASN A 120 17.45 -10.67 9.33
C ASN A 120 18.47 -9.53 9.19
N ILE A 121 19.56 -9.65 9.95
CA ILE A 121 20.69 -8.72 9.93
C ILE A 121 21.97 -9.49 9.68
N ARG A 122 22.72 -9.07 8.66
CA ARG A 122 24.07 -9.58 8.38
C ARG A 122 25.11 -8.73 9.10
N THR A 123 25.88 -9.38 9.97
CA THR A 123 26.96 -8.77 10.75
C THR A 123 28.27 -8.74 9.98
N ALA A 124 28.32 -7.99 8.88
CA ALA A 124 29.54 -7.77 8.10
C ALA A 124 30.20 -6.41 8.43
N ASP A 125 31.43 -6.19 7.95
CA ASP A 125 32.12 -4.89 8.07
C ASP A 125 31.30 -3.73 7.49
N ASP A 126 30.44 -4.01 6.52
CA ASP A 126 29.52 -3.05 5.90
C ASP A 126 28.52 -2.48 6.91
N LEU A 127 28.03 -3.30 7.86
CA LEU A 127 27.11 -2.84 8.92
C LEU A 127 27.81 -1.84 9.85
N ALA A 128 29.02 -2.18 10.31
CA ALA A 128 29.79 -1.31 11.19
C ALA A 128 30.24 -0.02 10.47
N ARG A 129 30.50 -0.10 9.16
CA ARG A 129 30.82 1.07 8.32
C ARG A 129 29.59 1.96 8.11
N ALA A 130 28.42 1.37 7.87
CA ALA A 130 27.18 2.13 7.72
C ALA A 130 26.83 2.86 9.03
N LEU A 131 27.05 2.24 10.19
CA LEU A 131 26.86 2.88 11.50
C LEU A 131 27.99 3.83 11.93
N GLN A 132 28.96 4.15 11.06
CA GLN A 132 30.10 4.98 11.45
C GLN A 132 29.69 6.44 11.66
N HIS A 133 29.75 6.91 12.91
CA HIS A 133 29.48 8.30 13.23
C HIS A 133 30.70 9.19 12.96
N PRO A 134 30.54 10.41 12.39
CA PRO A 134 31.67 11.30 12.08
C PRO A 134 32.55 11.65 13.29
N GLN A 135 31.96 11.79 14.47
CA GLN A 135 32.67 12.18 15.71
C GLN A 135 33.08 10.99 16.59
N TYR A 136 32.33 9.89 16.55
CA TYR A 136 32.50 8.76 17.49
C TYR A 136 33.06 7.51 16.81
N GLY A 137 33.23 7.52 15.49
CA GLY A 137 33.75 6.40 14.73
C GLY A 137 32.74 5.25 14.64
N LYS A 138 33.27 4.04 14.47
CA LYS A 138 32.46 2.81 14.39
C LYS A 138 32.04 2.37 15.79
N PRO A 139 30.81 1.87 15.97
CA PRO A 139 30.36 1.35 17.26
C PRO A 139 31.15 0.10 17.64
N THR A 140 31.98 0.19 18.68
CA THR A 140 32.80 -0.95 19.16
C THR A 140 32.02 -1.94 20.00
N CYS A 141 30.82 -1.56 20.45
CA CYS A 141 29.93 -2.37 21.28
C CYS A 141 29.14 -3.45 20.53
N LEU A 142 29.09 -3.42 19.18
CA LEU A 142 28.26 -4.34 18.39
C LEU A 142 28.46 -5.82 18.75
N PRO A 143 29.68 -6.34 18.98
CA PRO A 143 29.86 -7.73 19.41
C PRO A 143 29.10 -8.08 20.70
N ALA A 144 29.06 -7.16 21.68
CA ALA A 144 28.32 -7.34 22.92
C ALA A 144 26.80 -7.28 22.69
N VAL A 145 26.34 -6.36 21.83
CA VAL A 145 24.92 -6.24 21.46
C VAL A 145 24.39 -7.53 20.85
N PHE A 146 25.05 -8.07 19.81
CA PHE A 146 24.61 -9.31 19.17
C PHE A 146 24.74 -10.52 20.10
N HIS A 147 25.77 -10.55 20.95
CA HIS A 147 25.92 -11.62 21.95
C HIS A 147 24.75 -11.63 22.93
N GLU A 148 24.42 -10.49 23.52
CA GLU A 148 23.34 -10.36 24.50
C GLU A 148 21.96 -10.59 23.85
N ALA A 149 21.74 -10.08 22.62
CA ALA A 149 20.50 -10.31 21.88
C ALA A 149 20.26 -11.80 21.60
N VAL A 150 21.32 -12.57 21.31
CA VAL A 150 21.23 -14.04 21.17
C VAL A 150 20.95 -14.71 22.50
N GLN A 151 21.63 -14.29 23.57
CA GLN A 151 21.41 -14.83 24.91
C GLN A 151 19.98 -14.62 25.42
N LYS A 152 19.40 -13.45 25.11
CA LYS A 152 18.01 -13.09 25.42
C LYS A 152 16.98 -13.67 24.45
N LYS A 153 17.43 -14.42 23.43
CA LYS A 153 16.59 -14.94 22.35
C LYS A 153 15.87 -13.85 21.54
N GLU A 154 16.34 -12.61 21.54
CA GLU A 154 15.79 -11.54 20.68
C GLU A 154 16.27 -11.71 19.23
N MET A 155 17.45 -12.33 19.06
CA MET A 155 18.04 -12.69 17.78
C MET A 155 18.49 -14.15 17.75
N VAL A 156 18.39 -14.80 16.60
CA VAL A 156 18.78 -16.21 16.42
C VAL A 156 19.62 -16.35 15.17
N LEU A 157 20.67 -17.18 15.18
CA LEU A 157 21.43 -17.45 13.96
C LEU A 157 20.52 -18.04 12.88
N LEU A 158 20.57 -17.48 11.66
CA LEU A 158 19.71 -17.88 10.56
C LEU A 158 19.78 -19.38 10.26
N LYS A 159 20.98 -19.96 10.30
CA LYS A 159 21.17 -21.40 10.09
C LYS A 159 20.45 -22.22 11.15
N ASP A 160 20.53 -21.82 12.42
CA ASP A 160 19.93 -22.52 13.55
C ASP A 160 18.40 -22.36 13.51
N PHE A 161 17.93 -21.16 13.16
CA PHE A 161 16.52 -20.87 12.99
C PHE A 161 15.89 -21.74 11.89
N LEU A 162 16.51 -21.85 10.71
CA LEU A 162 15.95 -22.62 9.59
C LEU A 162 16.05 -24.13 9.78
N SER A 163 17.10 -24.62 10.45
CA SER A 163 17.34 -26.06 10.65
C SER A 163 16.63 -26.66 11.88
N SER A 164 16.17 -25.82 12.81
CA SER A 164 15.52 -26.29 14.04
C SER A 164 14.13 -26.87 13.77
N LYS A 165 13.94 -28.14 14.16
CA LYS A 165 12.67 -28.89 14.06
C LYS A 165 11.66 -28.55 15.16
N THR A 166 12.11 -27.95 16.26
CA THR A 166 11.26 -27.63 17.43
C THR A 166 11.05 -26.13 17.52
N SER A 167 9.87 -25.73 18.00
CA SER A 167 9.55 -24.32 18.21
C SER A 167 10.54 -23.62 19.14
N ILE A 168 10.85 -22.36 18.82
CA ILE A 168 11.82 -21.51 19.54
C ILE A 168 11.34 -21.10 20.95
N TYR A 169 10.04 -21.24 21.21
CA TYR A 169 9.42 -20.89 22.49
C TYR A 169 9.36 -22.07 23.47
N LYS A 170 9.71 -23.30 23.05
CA LYS A 170 9.77 -24.42 23.98
C LYS A 170 10.97 -24.26 24.92
N THR A 171 10.78 -24.54 26.21
CA THR A 171 11.84 -24.46 27.23
C THR A 171 13.05 -25.35 26.90
N SER A 172 12.82 -26.46 26.20
CA SER A 172 13.86 -27.38 25.72
C SER A 172 14.52 -26.97 24.42
N TRP A 173 14.07 -25.89 23.76
CA TRP A 173 14.73 -25.40 22.57
C TRP A 173 16.07 -24.77 22.94
N ILE A 174 17.10 -25.54 22.65
CA ILE A 174 18.50 -25.17 22.75
C ILE A 174 19.00 -25.20 21.30
N PRO A 175 19.34 -24.05 20.67
CA PRO A 175 19.90 -24.06 19.31
C PRO A 175 21.08 -25.04 19.23
N THR A 176 21.12 -25.84 18.17
CA THR A 176 22.00 -27.02 18.05
C THR A 176 23.47 -26.64 18.17
N PRO A 177 24.27 -27.59 18.68
CA PRO A 177 25.09 -27.34 19.86
C PRO A 177 26.06 -26.21 19.58
N TRP A 178 26.14 -25.22 20.46
CA TRP A 178 27.38 -25.03 21.22
C TRP A 178 28.70 -25.22 20.39
N SER A 179 28.75 -24.71 19.16
CA SER A 179 29.99 -24.23 18.54
C SER A 179 30.46 -23.00 19.31
N ALA A 180 29.53 -22.43 20.09
CA ALA A 180 29.83 -21.63 21.26
C ALA A 180 30.30 -22.39 22.52
N LEU A 181 30.63 -23.67 22.44
CA LEU A 181 31.26 -24.47 23.52
C LEU A 181 32.73 -24.71 23.21
N GLN A 182 33.22 -24.28 22.02
CA GLN A 182 34.65 -24.06 21.83
C GLN A 182 35.20 -22.94 22.74
N TRP A 183 34.35 -22.13 23.39
CA TRP A 183 34.79 -21.17 24.40
C TRP A 183 34.65 -21.63 25.88
N SER A 184 33.87 -22.67 26.21
CA SER A 184 33.78 -23.15 27.61
C SER A 184 34.87 -24.16 28.01
N LEU A 185 35.65 -24.65 27.03
CA LEU A 185 36.75 -25.59 27.26
C LEU A 185 38.13 -24.91 27.23
N ARG A 186 38.21 -23.58 27.07
CA ARG A 186 39.49 -22.83 27.14
C ARG A 186 39.70 -21.99 28.40
N THR A 187 38.80 -22.07 29.38
CA THR A 187 39.05 -21.57 30.74
C THR A 187 38.79 -22.70 31.74
N VAL A 188 39.59 -23.76 31.64
CA VAL A 188 39.81 -24.60 32.82
C VAL A 188 40.55 -23.74 33.84
N GLY A 189 39.78 -23.14 34.76
CA GLY A 189 40.32 -22.39 35.89
C GLY A 189 39.46 -21.20 36.29
N VAL A 190 38.55 -21.44 37.24
CA VAL A 190 37.91 -20.43 38.12
C VAL A 190 36.74 -19.64 37.51
N LEU A 191 35.52 -20.14 37.78
CA LEU A 191 34.33 -19.35 38.15
C LEU A 191 33.94 -18.11 37.30
N GLY A 192 34.19 -18.06 36.00
CA GLY A 192 33.84 -16.91 35.14
C GLY A 192 32.61 -17.14 34.25
N LYS A 193 31.65 -16.20 34.25
CA LYS A 193 30.62 -16.08 33.21
C LYS A 193 31.28 -15.87 31.84
N ALA A 194 30.71 -16.42 30.78
CA ALA A 194 31.22 -16.25 29.42
C ALA A 194 31.23 -14.77 29.02
N ALA A 195 32.38 -14.25 28.58
CA ALA A 195 32.52 -12.87 28.12
C ALA A 195 32.12 -12.72 26.64
N PRO A 196 31.59 -11.55 26.22
CA PRO A 196 31.26 -11.31 24.82
C PRO A 196 32.52 -11.27 23.94
N PRO A 197 32.44 -11.72 22.67
CA PRO A 197 33.58 -11.76 21.77
C PRO A 197 34.16 -10.38 21.47
N ASP A 198 35.47 -10.28 21.24
CA ASP A 198 36.16 -9.02 20.90
C ASP A 198 35.92 -8.53 19.46
N LYS A 199 35.49 -9.42 18.56
CA LYS A 199 35.27 -9.08 17.14
C LYS A 199 33.92 -9.60 16.67
N LEU A 200 33.28 -8.81 15.82
CA LEU A 200 32.02 -9.17 15.17
C LEU A 200 32.31 -10.16 14.04
N ALA A 201 31.89 -11.41 14.19
CA ALA A 201 32.04 -12.43 13.16
C ALA A 201 30.94 -12.29 12.10
N VAL A 202 31.25 -12.55 10.83
CA VAL A 202 30.28 -12.48 9.73
C VAL A 202 29.23 -13.57 9.85
N LYS A 203 28.05 -13.21 10.37
CA LYS A 203 26.90 -14.11 10.57
C LYS A 203 25.57 -13.40 10.23
N ASN A 204 24.54 -14.19 9.95
CA ASN A 204 23.19 -13.71 9.74
C ASN A 204 22.32 -14.03 10.95
N TYR A 205 21.62 -13.02 11.47
CA TYR A 205 20.78 -13.12 12.65
C TYR A 205 19.34 -12.79 12.28
N VAL A 206 18.42 -13.70 12.56
CA VAL A 206 16.97 -13.49 12.46
C VAL A 206 16.52 -12.62 13.63
N VAL A 207 15.75 -11.58 13.37
CA VAL A 207 15.23 -10.62 14.35
C VAL A 207 13.81 -11.05 14.75
N LEU A 208 13.66 -11.74 15.89
CA LEU A 208 12.41 -12.43 16.22
C LEU A 208 11.21 -11.49 16.32
N LYS A 209 11.37 -10.30 16.90
CA LYS A 209 10.29 -9.32 17.01
C LYS A 209 9.70 -8.93 15.64
N ASN A 210 10.53 -8.83 14.60
CA ASN A 210 10.03 -8.52 13.25
C ASN A 210 9.31 -9.73 12.63
N VAL A 211 9.82 -10.94 12.87
CA VAL A 211 9.18 -12.19 12.42
C VAL A 211 7.81 -12.37 13.07
N GLU A 212 7.71 -12.14 14.38
CA GLU A 212 6.45 -12.19 15.13
C GLU A 212 5.44 -11.20 14.59
N VAL A 213 5.83 -9.93 14.43
CA VAL A 213 4.94 -8.89 13.89
C VAL A 213 4.48 -9.22 12.47
N ALA A 214 5.39 -9.63 11.59
CA ALA A 214 5.03 -10.01 10.22
C ALA A 214 4.08 -11.23 10.21
N GLY A 215 4.39 -12.27 10.99
CA GLY A 215 3.57 -13.47 11.07
C GLY A 215 2.18 -13.18 11.63
N ASP A 216 2.06 -12.35 12.66
CA ASP A 216 0.78 -12.02 13.27
C ASP A 216 -0.11 -11.16 12.34
N GLU A 217 0.47 -10.20 11.60
CA GLU A 217 -0.29 -9.43 10.59
C GLU A 217 -0.72 -10.31 9.40
N ILE A 218 0.14 -11.22 8.92
CA ILE A 218 -0.20 -12.18 7.86
C ILE A 218 -1.37 -13.06 8.31
N LEU A 219 -1.30 -13.62 9.53
CA LEU A 219 -2.38 -14.45 10.07
C LEU A 219 -3.68 -13.67 10.26
N LYS A 220 -3.59 -12.39 10.64
CA LYS A 220 -4.76 -11.51 10.76
C LYS A 220 -5.41 -11.26 9.41
N MET A 221 -4.65 -10.97 8.35
CA MET A 221 -5.17 -10.83 6.99
C MET A 221 -5.81 -12.13 6.49
N MET A 222 -5.21 -13.28 6.81
CA MET A 222 -5.74 -14.58 6.40
C MET A 222 -7.07 -14.97 7.06
N LYS A 223 -7.48 -14.31 8.16
CA LYS A 223 -8.79 -14.57 8.77
C LYS A 223 -9.97 -14.17 7.89
N GLU A 224 -9.76 -13.23 6.97
CA GLU A 224 -10.81 -12.78 6.04
C GLU A 224 -11.04 -13.79 4.90
N HIS A 225 -10.12 -14.75 4.71
CA HIS A 225 -10.17 -15.74 3.66
C HIS A 225 -10.72 -17.08 4.17
N THR A 226 -11.98 -17.37 3.83
CA THR A 226 -12.71 -18.54 4.34
C THR A 226 -12.78 -19.72 3.37
N SER A 227 -12.55 -19.52 2.07
CA SER A 227 -12.53 -20.62 1.09
C SER A 227 -11.21 -21.40 1.16
N THR A 228 -11.27 -22.71 0.87
CA THR A 228 -10.07 -23.56 0.80
C THR A 228 -9.11 -23.08 -0.26
N ALA A 229 -9.62 -22.70 -1.43
CA ALA A 229 -8.78 -22.20 -2.51
C ALA A 229 -8.00 -20.95 -2.08
N ASP A 230 -8.62 -20.02 -1.36
CA ASP A 230 -7.96 -18.78 -0.91
C ASP A 230 -6.87 -19.03 0.14
N ARG A 231 -6.97 -20.12 0.90
CA ARG A 231 -5.97 -20.54 1.89
C ARG A 231 -4.76 -21.25 1.28
N VAL A 232 -4.83 -21.61 0.00
CA VAL A 232 -3.76 -22.31 -0.71
C VAL A 232 -3.08 -21.32 -1.64
N LEU A 233 -1.81 -21.01 -1.38
CA LEU A 233 -1.03 -20.00 -2.09
C LEU A 233 0.22 -20.61 -2.70
N SER A 234 0.65 -20.10 -3.85
CA SER A 234 2.03 -20.26 -4.28
C SER A 234 2.94 -19.32 -3.50
N ARG A 235 4.25 -19.56 -3.53
CA ARG A 235 5.25 -18.62 -2.96
C ARG A 235 5.19 -17.24 -3.61
N ARG A 236 4.87 -17.18 -4.91
CA ARG A 236 4.75 -15.93 -5.67
C ARG A 236 3.49 -15.17 -5.25
N ASP A 237 2.36 -15.85 -5.14
CA ASP A 237 1.10 -15.28 -4.67
C ASP A 237 1.24 -14.77 -3.22
N PHE A 238 1.92 -15.53 -2.36
CA PHE A 238 2.24 -15.10 -0.99
C PHE A 238 3.01 -13.77 -0.99
N LEU A 239 4.08 -13.64 -1.79
CA LEU A 239 4.85 -12.39 -1.85
C LEU A 239 4.02 -11.24 -2.46
N ASN A 240 3.21 -11.51 -3.48
CA ASN A 240 2.34 -10.49 -4.07
C ASN A 240 1.34 -9.94 -3.04
N ARG A 241 0.79 -10.80 -2.18
CA ARG A 241 -0.17 -10.42 -1.14
C ARG A 241 0.49 -9.76 0.08
N PHE A 242 1.64 -10.28 0.51
CA PHE A 242 2.19 -9.96 1.84
C PHE A 242 3.51 -9.20 1.83
N SER A 243 4.14 -8.96 0.67
CA SER A 243 5.47 -8.34 0.61
C SER A 243 5.56 -7.00 1.34
N HIS A 244 4.51 -6.19 1.35
CA HIS A 244 4.49 -4.86 1.97
C HIS A 244 3.81 -4.83 3.35
N THR A 245 3.49 -5.98 3.96
CA THR A 245 2.79 -6.03 5.27
C THR A 245 3.59 -5.45 6.41
N LEU A 246 4.90 -5.73 6.44
CA LEU A 246 5.78 -5.26 7.51
C LEU A 246 6.24 -3.82 7.27
N ASN A 247 6.42 -3.44 6.00
CA ASN A 247 6.88 -2.11 5.60
C ASN A 247 6.29 -1.74 4.22
N PRO A 248 5.51 -0.64 4.12
CA PRO A 248 4.97 -0.18 2.85
C PRO A 248 6.03 0.22 1.82
N ALA A 249 7.20 0.70 2.26
CA ALA A 249 8.26 1.19 1.39
C ALA A 249 9.22 0.09 0.90
N ALA A 250 9.37 -1.00 1.65
CA ALA A 250 10.32 -2.07 1.36
C ALA A 250 9.62 -3.44 1.33
N PRO A 251 9.66 -4.19 0.21
CA PRO A 251 9.03 -5.50 0.12
C PRO A 251 9.86 -6.58 0.84
N LEU A 252 9.19 -7.58 1.41
CA LEU A 252 9.83 -8.81 1.91
C LEU A 252 10.58 -9.54 0.79
N THR A 253 11.76 -10.04 1.11
CA THR A 253 12.58 -10.80 0.17
C THR A 253 12.25 -12.30 0.19
N ASN A 254 12.86 -13.06 -0.71
CA ASN A 254 12.80 -14.54 -0.66
C ASN A 254 13.43 -15.11 0.63
N ASN A 255 14.43 -14.45 1.21
CA ASN A 255 15.00 -14.87 2.48
C ASN A 255 14.01 -14.64 3.61
N ASP A 256 13.34 -13.49 3.62
CA ASP A 256 12.29 -13.18 4.59
C ASP A 256 11.13 -14.16 4.48
N LEU A 257 10.72 -14.51 3.25
CA LEU A 257 9.71 -15.56 3.01
C LEU A 257 10.11 -16.88 3.67
N ASN A 258 11.34 -17.36 3.46
CA ASN A 258 11.80 -18.61 4.08
C ASN A 258 11.75 -18.56 5.62
N ILE A 259 12.10 -17.43 6.21
CA ILE A 259 12.03 -17.22 7.67
C ILE A 259 10.57 -17.26 8.13
N ILE A 260 9.66 -16.55 7.45
CA ILE A 260 8.23 -16.50 7.78
C ILE A 260 7.59 -17.89 7.65
N LEU A 261 7.87 -18.63 6.59
CA LEU A 261 7.28 -19.96 6.39
C LEU A 261 7.68 -20.94 7.50
N VAL A 262 8.97 -20.94 7.89
CA VAL A 262 9.43 -21.75 9.02
C VAL A 262 8.71 -21.33 10.30
N PHE A 263 8.59 -20.02 10.57
CA PHE A 263 7.90 -19.52 11.75
C PHE A 263 6.41 -19.90 11.79
N LEU A 264 5.68 -19.64 10.70
CA LEU A 264 4.25 -19.92 10.62
C LEU A 264 3.96 -21.42 10.76
N ALA A 265 4.79 -22.30 10.18
CA ALA A 265 4.60 -23.74 10.26
C ALA A 265 5.02 -24.31 11.62
N ARG A 266 6.21 -23.94 12.10
CA ARG A 266 6.81 -24.55 13.30
C ARG A 266 6.31 -23.94 14.59
N ASP A 267 6.24 -22.61 14.64
CA ASP A 267 6.01 -21.85 15.87
C ASP A 267 4.54 -21.47 16.04
N ARG A 268 3.85 -21.11 14.96
CA ARG A 268 2.41 -20.82 14.98
C ARG A 268 1.54 -22.03 14.64
N GLN A 269 2.13 -23.09 14.06
CA GLN A 269 1.39 -24.26 13.56
C GLN A 269 0.20 -23.87 12.68
N ALA A 270 0.36 -22.83 11.88
CA ALA A 270 -0.73 -22.22 11.10
C ALA A 270 -0.74 -22.65 9.63
N ILE A 271 0.37 -23.19 9.13
CA ILE A 271 0.51 -23.58 7.72
C ILE A 271 1.19 -24.94 7.56
N ALA A 272 0.88 -25.61 6.46
CA ALA A 272 1.74 -26.61 5.83
C ALA A 272 2.36 -25.97 4.58
N TYR A 273 3.62 -26.25 4.27
CA TYR A 273 4.26 -25.74 3.05
C TYR A 273 5.27 -26.74 2.49
N ASP A 274 5.45 -26.70 1.17
CA ASP A 274 6.50 -27.41 0.46
C ASP A 274 7.35 -26.43 -0.38
N ALA A 275 8.01 -26.92 -1.44
CA ALA A 275 8.84 -26.09 -2.30
C ALA A 275 8.05 -25.04 -3.10
N GLN A 276 6.77 -25.24 -3.37
CA GLN A 276 5.95 -24.42 -4.27
C GLN A 276 4.67 -23.91 -3.59
N THR A 277 4.04 -24.72 -2.75
CA THR A 277 2.69 -24.51 -2.22
C THR A 277 2.71 -24.23 -0.72
N ILE A 278 1.85 -23.32 -0.29
CA ILE A 278 1.65 -22.91 1.09
C ILE A 278 0.16 -23.05 1.38
N LYS A 279 -0.21 -23.89 2.34
CA LYS A 279 -1.60 -24.13 2.76
C LYS A 279 -1.81 -23.62 4.17
N PHE A 280 -2.69 -22.64 4.34
CA PHE A 280 -3.14 -22.18 5.65
C PHE A 280 -4.18 -23.14 6.22
N LYS A 281 -4.10 -23.38 7.53
CA LYS A 281 -5.09 -24.19 8.23
C LYS A 281 -6.44 -23.48 8.29
N PRO A 282 -7.56 -24.21 8.28
CA PRO A 282 -8.86 -23.68 8.68
C PRO A 282 -8.84 -23.16 10.12
N GLU A 283 -9.74 -22.22 10.45
CA GLU A 283 -9.81 -21.66 11.81
C GLU A 283 -10.20 -22.74 12.84
N HIS A 284 -11.08 -23.67 12.45
CA HIS A 284 -11.60 -24.74 13.30
C HIS A 284 -10.61 -25.88 13.56
N ASP A 285 -9.57 -26.00 12.72
CA ASP A 285 -8.58 -27.06 12.87
C ASP A 285 -7.47 -26.68 13.84
N ALA A 286 -7.08 -27.63 14.69
CA ALA A 286 -5.97 -27.43 15.63
C ALA A 286 -4.60 -27.43 14.92
N HIS A 287 -4.48 -28.14 13.79
CA HIS A 287 -3.22 -28.34 13.07
C HIS A 287 -3.43 -28.22 11.56
N PRO A 288 -2.41 -27.81 10.80
CA PRO A 288 -2.52 -27.71 9.35
C PRO A 288 -2.60 -29.10 8.73
N LEU A 289 -3.53 -29.26 7.80
CA LEU A 289 -3.65 -30.47 6.98
C LEU A 289 -2.49 -30.55 5.98
N PRO A 290 -2.12 -31.77 5.53
CA PRO A 290 -1.14 -31.92 4.47
C PRO A 290 -1.62 -31.28 3.17
N ILE A 291 -0.64 -30.92 2.34
CA ILE A 291 -0.87 -30.39 0.98
C ILE A 291 -1.26 -31.56 0.09
N THR A 292 -2.33 -31.41 -0.66
CA THR A 292 -2.81 -32.39 -1.64
C THR A 292 -2.42 -31.98 -3.07
N GLU A 293 -2.64 -32.88 -4.04
CA GLU A 293 -2.37 -32.57 -5.45
C GLU A 293 -3.33 -31.49 -5.98
N GLU A 294 -4.56 -31.47 -5.48
CA GLU A 294 -5.56 -30.45 -5.80
C GLU A 294 -5.11 -29.06 -5.32
N ASP A 295 -4.52 -28.97 -4.12
CA ASP A 295 -3.97 -27.72 -3.60
C ASP A 295 -2.87 -27.17 -4.54
N ALA A 296 -1.95 -28.05 -4.97
CA ALA A 296 -0.89 -27.66 -5.90
C ALA A 296 -1.43 -27.21 -7.25
N ALA A 297 -2.49 -27.87 -7.75
CA ALA A 297 -3.18 -27.47 -8.98
C ALA A 297 -3.87 -26.11 -8.85
N ILE A 298 -4.54 -25.82 -7.72
CA ILE A 298 -5.16 -24.52 -7.43
C ILE A 298 -4.11 -23.41 -7.44
N ALA A 299 -3.00 -23.60 -6.72
CA ALA A 299 -1.91 -22.61 -6.66
C ALA A 299 -1.29 -22.38 -8.05
N GLY A 300 -1.02 -23.44 -8.80
CA GLY A 300 -0.43 -23.36 -10.14
C GLY A 300 -1.35 -22.71 -11.18
N LEU A 301 -2.66 -23.00 -11.11
CA LEU A 301 -3.66 -22.41 -11.99
C LEU A 301 -3.79 -20.90 -11.75
N ARG A 302 -3.83 -20.48 -10.47
CA ARG A 302 -3.83 -19.05 -10.11
C ARG A 302 -2.54 -18.35 -10.57
N ASP A 303 -1.41 -19.05 -10.47
CA ASP A 303 -0.14 -18.53 -10.97
C ASP A 303 -0.13 -18.30 -12.47
N THR A 304 -0.66 -19.27 -13.21
CA THR A 304 -0.78 -19.21 -14.66
C THR A 304 -1.74 -18.10 -15.07
N LEU A 305 -2.90 -17.98 -14.42
CA LEU A 305 -3.87 -16.93 -14.68
C LEU A 305 -3.28 -15.53 -14.44
N ALA A 306 -2.62 -15.34 -13.30
CA ALA A 306 -1.95 -14.07 -13.00
C ALA A 306 -0.87 -13.73 -14.05
N ASN A 307 -0.12 -14.73 -14.55
CA ASN A 307 0.88 -14.54 -15.58
C ASN A 307 0.29 -14.23 -16.97
N ILE A 308 -0.90 -14.75 -17.30
CA ILE A 308 -1.59 -14.37 -18.54
C ILE A 308 -2.13 -12.95 -18.42
N ASN A 309 -2.75 -12.62 -17.29
CA ASN A 309 -3.31 -11.29 -17.03
C ASN A 309 -2.25 -10.19 -17.03
N THR A 310 -1.02 -10.45 -16.58
CA THR A 310 0.08 -9.45 -16.66
C THR A 310 0.51 -9.16 -18.09
N GLN A 311 0.23 -10.05 -19.03
CA GLN A 311 0.62 -9.89 -20.43
C GLN A 311 -0.45 -9.20 -21.29
N ILE A 312 -1.67 -9.02 -20.78
CA ILE A 312 -2.77 -8.33 -21.47
C ILE A 312 -2.48 -6.83 -21.67
N PRO A 313 -2.08 -6.04 -20.65
CA PRO A 313 -1.88 -4.60 -20.82
C PRO A 313 -0.82 -4.22 -21.87
N PRO A 314 0.37 -4.86 -21.92
CA PRO A 314 1.35 -4.58 -22.97
C PRO A 314 0.85 -4.86 -24.39
N LEU A 315 -0.05 -5.84 -24.57
CA LEU A 315 -0.68 -6.10 -25.87
C LEU A 315 -1.66 -4.98 -26.25
N MET A 316 -2.46 -4.50 -25.29
CA MET A 316 -3.36 -3.36 -25.51
C MET A 316 -2.58 -2.10 -25.90
N GLU A 317 -1.44 -1.82 -25.24
CA GLU A 317 -0.56 -0.71 -25.59
C GLU A 317 0.05 -0.87 -26.99
N LYS A 318 0.44 -2.10 -27.36
CA LYS A 318 0.94 -2.42 -28.70
C LYS A 318 -0.12 -2.21 -29.78
N ILE A 319 -1.38 -2.55 -29.52
CA ILE A 319 -2.51 -2.29 -30.43
C ILE A 319 -2.69 -0.78 -30.61
N ALA A 320 -2.72 -0.01 -29.51
CA ALA A 320 -2.90 1.44 -29.56
C ALA A 320 -1.76 2.14 -30.33
N SER A 321 -0.51 1.74 -30.09
CA SER A 321 0.65 2.29 -30.80
C SER A 321 0.68 1.91 -32.29
N ALA A 322 0.31 0.67 -32.64
CA ALA A 322 0.21 0.25 -34.04
C ALA A 322 -0.93 0.96 -34.78
N ASP A 323 -2.07 1.19 -34.12
CA ASP A 323 -3.20 1.96 -34.68
C ASP A 323 -2.80 3.43 -34.93
N ALA A 324 -2.11 4.06 -33.98
CA ALA A 324 -1.58 5.42 -34.16
C ALA A 324 -0.58 5.49 -35.33
N ALA A 325 0.35 4.54 -35.42
CA ALA A 325 1.32 4.47 -36.50
C ALA A 325 0.66 4.22 -37.88
N ALA A 326 -0.40 3.42 -37.93
CA ALA A 326 -1.19 3.20 -39.14
C ALA A 326 -1.88 4.49 -39.59
N ARG A 327 -2.54 5.21 -38.68
CA ARG A 327 -3.18 6.51 -38.98
C ARG A 327 -2.19 7.56 -39.47
N GLU A 328 -1.03 7.66 -38.83
CA GLU A 328 0.05 8.57 -39.26
C GLU A 328 0.53 8.23 -40.67
N ALA A 329 0.76 6.95 -40.95
CA ALA A 329 1.22 6.49 -42.26
C ALA A 329 0.17 6.70 -43.37
N VAL A 330 -1.12 6.55 -43.06
CA VAL A 330 -2.23 6.88 -43.98
C VAL A 330 -2.26 8.38 -44.28
N ALA A 331 -2.18 9.23 -43.25
CA ALA A 331 -2.14 10.69 -43.42
C ALA A 331 -0.94 11.15 -44.25
N ALA A 332 0.22 10.48 -44.08
CA ALA A 332 1.44 10.71 -44.84
C ALA A 332 1.47 10.02 -46.22
N LYS A 333 0.39 9.31 -46.62
CA LYS A 333 0.28 8.54 -47.87
C LYS A 333 1.36 7.45 -48.05
N GLN A 334 1.89 6.92 -46.96
CA GLN A 334 2.91 5.88 -46.93
C GLN A 334 2.25 4.49 -46.86
N MET A 335 1.69 4.01 -47.98
CA MET A 335 0.90 2.76 -48.02
C MET A 335 1.62 1.55 -47.41
N VAL A 336 2.89 1.32 -47.75
CA VAL A 336 3.65 0.15 -47.26
C VAL A 336 3.79 0.19 -45.74
N ARG A 337 4.04 1.37 -45.18
CA ARG A 337 4.17 1.57 -43.72
C ARG A 337 2.82 1.43 -43.02
N ALA A 338 1.75 1.95 -43.62
CA ALA A 338 0.40 1.82 -43.09
C ALA A 338 -0.06 0.35 -43.05
N LYS A 339 0.09 -0.38 -44.17
CA LYS A 339 -0.22 -1.81 -44.22
C LYS A 339 0.62 -2.61 -43.21
N ALA A 340 1.92 -2.32 -43.09
CA ALA A 340 2.76 -2.98 -42.09
C ALA A 340 2.31 -2.71 -40.64
N ALA A 341 1.92 -1.47 -40.32
CA ALA A 341 1.37 -1.12 -39.01
C ALA A 341 0.04 -1.82 -38.73
N LEU A 342 -0.86 -1.91 -39.72
CA LEU A 342 -2.12 -2.66 -39.62
C LEU A 342 -1.90 -4.16 -39.44
N ARG A 343 -0.94 -4.77 -40.16
CA ARG A 343 -0.55 -6.17 -39.90
C ARG A 343 -0.08 -6.36 -38.45
N SER A 344 0.75 -5.45 -37.94
CA SER A 344 1.22 -5.49 -36.56
C SER A 344 0.08 -5.33 -35.54
N LYS A 345 -0.89 -4.46 -35.83
CA LYS A 345 -2.11 -4.27 -35.02
C LYS A 345 -2.92 -5.57 -34.98
N LYS A 346 -3.26 -6.12 -36.14
CA LYS A 346 -4.07 -7.35 -36.26
C LYS A 346 -3.41 -8.53 -35.56
N LEU A 347 -2.10 -8.72 -35.69
CA LEU A 347 -1.36 -9.75 -34.96
C LEU A 347 -1.45 -9.57 -33.44
N ALA A 348 -1.36 -8.33 -32.95
CA ALA A 348 -1.48 -8.04 -31.52
C ALA A 348 -2.93 -8.23 -31.02
N GLU A 349 -3.94 -7.91 -31.83
CA GLU A 349 -5.36 -8.17 -31.54
C GLU A 349 -5.67 -9.66 -31.47
N THR A 350 -5.20 -10.46 -32.42
CA THR A 350 -5.35 -11.93 -32.40
C THR A 350 -4.68 -12.52 -31.15
N ALA A 351 -3.47 -12.07 -30.82
CA ALA A 351 -2.78 -12.53 -29.61
C ALA A 351 -3.52 -12.10 -28.31
N LEU A 352 -4.13 -10.91 -28.30
CA LEU A 352 -4.94 -10.45 -27.17
C LEU A 352 -6.21 -11.29 -27.03
N ALA A 353 -6.93 -11.56 -28.13
CA ALA A 353 -8.13 -12.39 -28.13
C ALA A 353 -7.82 -13.79 -27.59
N GLN A 354 -6.81 -14.47 -28.16
CA GLN A 354 -6.38 -15.79 -27.71
C GLN A 354 -6.01 -15.81 -26.21
N ARG A 355 -5.27 -14.80 -25.72
CA ARG A 355 -4.89 -14.75 -24.30
C ARG A 355 -6.08 -14.49 -23.38
N SER A 356 -7.02 -13.66 -23.82
CA SER A 356 -8.23 -13.35 -23.06
C SER A 356 -9.14 -14.58 -22.99
N ASP A 357 -9.27 -15.32 -24.08
CA ASP A 357 -10.04 -16.57 -24.14
C ASP A 357 -9.43 -17.64 -23.21
N VAL A 358 -8.10 -17.81 -23.25
CA VAL A 358 -7.41 -18.74 -22.34
C VAL A 358 -7.59 -18.30 -20.88
N ALA A 359 -7.50 -17.00 -20.58
CA ALA A 359 -7.73 -16.50 -19.22
C ALA A 359 -9.15 -16.85 -18.72
N LEU A 360 -10.17 -16.62 -19.55
CA LEU A 360 -11.56 -16.97 -19.22
C LEU A 360 -11.75 -18.49 -19.00
N GLN A 361 -11.12 -19.31 -19.85
CA GLN A 361 -11.16 -20.77 -19.68
C GLN A 361 -10.52 -21.20 -18.36
N LEU A 362 -9.34 -20.66 -18.02
CA LEU A 362 -8.65 -20.96 -16.77
C LEU A 362 -9.42 -20.45 -15.54
N GLU A 363 -10.09 -19.31 -15.62
CA GLU A 363 -10.99 -18.81 -14.56
C GLU A 363 -12.18 -19.74 -14.33
N GLY A 364 -12.76 -20.28 -15.42
CA GLY A 364 -13.83 -21.27 -15.35
C GLY A 364 -13.37 -22.55 -14.64
N VAL A 365 -12.23 -23.11 -15.05
CA VAL A 365 -11.63 -24.30 -14.42
C VAL A 365 -11.26 -24.01 -12.96
N TYR A 366 -10.74 -22.83 -12.66
CA TYR A 366 -10.39 -22.42 -11.29
C TYR A 366 -11.63 -22.41 -10.39
N THR A 367 -12.73 -21.84 -10.88
CA THR A 367 -14.00 -21.77 -10.13
C THR A 367 -14.55 -23.17 -9.86
N GLN A 368 -14.49 -24.08 -10.83
CA GLN A 368 -14.91 -25.47 -10.66
C GLN A 368 -14.02 -26.22 -9.64
N LEU A 369 -12.70 -26.03 -9.73
CA LEU A 369 -11.75 -26.66 -8.81
C LEU A 369 -11.90 -26.12 -7.37
N GLN A 370 -12.14 -24.82 -7.22
CA GLN A 370 -12.45 -24.20 -5.94
C GLN A 370 -13.74 -24.79 -5.33
N GLN A 371 -14.80 -24.92 -6.12
CA GLN A 371 -16.05 -25.54 -5.66
C GLN A 371 -15.84 -27.01 -5.25
N ALA A 372 -15.07 -27.77 -6.03
CA ALA A 372 -14.75 -29.15 -5.70
C ALA A 372 -13.95 -29.27 -4.38
N ALA A 373 -12.95 -28.42 -4.19
CA ALA A 373 -12.14 -28.40 -2.96
C ALA A 373 -12.98 -28.01 -1.73
N ASP A 374 -13.82 -26.97 -1.84
CA ASP A 374 -14.72 -26.56 -0.77
C ASP A 374 -15.77 -27.66 -0.46
N GLN A 375 -16.26 -28.38 -1.47
CA GLN A 375 -17.20 -29.49 -1.30
C GLN A 375 -16.56 -30.69 -0.58
N VAL A 376 -15.30 -31.02 -0.88
CA VAL A 376 -14.56 -32.09 -0.18
C VAL A 376 -14.42 -31.73 1.30
N GLU A 377 -14.03 -30.50 1.63
CA GLU A 377 -13.93 -30.04 3.02
C GLU A 377 -15.27 -30.15 3.76
N ILE A 378 -16.38 -29.77 3.12
CA ILE A 378 -17.74 -29.90 3.69
C ILE A 378 -18.06 -31.37 3.97
N VAL A 379 -17.77 -32.28 3.04
CA VAL A 379 -18.03 -33.72 3.21
C VAL A 379 -17.19 -34.31 4.35
N GLU A 380 -15.93 -33.90 4.48
CA GLU A 380 -15.07 -34.32 5.60
C GLU A 380 -15.60 -33.82 6.95
N ALA A 381 -16.02 -32.55 7.03
CA ALA A 381 -16.65 -31.99 8.22
C ALA A 381 -17.95 -32.71 8.59
N MET A 382 -18.78 -33.04 7.61
CA MET A 382 -20.00 -33.84 7.80
C MET A 382 -19.67 -35.25 8.33
N ARG A 383 -18.64 -35.91 7.77
CA ARG A 383 -18.18 -37.23 8.24
C ARG A 383 -17.68 -37.17 9.69
N ALA A 384 -16.91 -36.15 10.05
CA ALA A 384 -16.43 -35.93 11.41
C ALA A 384 -17.60 -35.68 12.38
N GLY A 385 -18.56 -34.84 11.98
CA GLY A 385 -19.80 -34.58 12.73
C GLY A 385 -20.65 -35.84 12.94
N ALA A 386 -20.83 -36.64 11.88
CA ALA A 386 -21.53 -37.92 11.96
C ALA A 386 -20.83 -38.92 12.90
N ALA A 387 -19.49 -38.98 12.87
CA ALA A 387 -18.71 -39.81 13.79
C ALA A 387 -18.84 -39.34 15.25
N ALA A 388 -18.82 -38.02 15.49
CA ALA A 388 -19.03 -37.45 16.82
C ALA A 388 -20.46 -37.72 17.34
N LEU A 389 -21.48 -37.55 16.48
CA LEU A 389 -22.88 -37.88 16.79
C LEU A 389 -23.06 -39.37 17.06
N LYS A 390 -22.41 -40.25 16.28
CA LYS A 390 -22.39 -41.70 16.54
C LYS A 390 -21.76 -42.00 17.90
N GLY A 391 -20.60 -41.42 18.21
CA GLY A 391 -19.94 -41.60 19.51
C GLY A 391 -20.74 -41.03 20.69
N LEU A 392 -21.54 -39.97 20.47
CA LEU A 392 -22.48 -39.45 21.46
C LEU A 392 -23.69 -40.38 21.61
N ASN A 393 -24.24 -40.88 20.51
CA ASN A 393 -25.36 -41.82 20.48
C ASN A 393 -25.01 -43.17 21.15
N GLU A 394 -23.79 -43.65 20.93
CA GLU A 394 -23.22 -44.83 21.59
C GLU A 394 -23.03 -44.63 23.10
N LYS A 395 -22.70 -43.41 23.55
CA LYS A 395 -22.55 -43.07 24.97
C LYS A 395 -23.88 -42.79 25.68
N VAL A 396 -24.91 -42.36 24.94
CA VAL A 396 -26.24 -42.04 25.50
C VAL A 396 -27.17 -43.25 25.49
N GLY A 397 -26.95 -44.23 24.62
CA GLY A 397 -27.57 -45.56 24.69
C GLY A 397 -29.10 -45.57 24.57
N GLY A 398 -29.62 -45.84 23.37
CA GLY A 398 -31.03 -46.21 23.20
C GLY A 398 -31.43 -46.35 21.73
N ALA A 399 -31.77 -47.58 21.35
CA ALA A 399 -32.02 -48.04 19.99
C ALA A 399 -33.25 -47.42 19.31
N GLU A 400 -33.06 -46.81 18.15
CA GLU A 400 -33.73 -47.09 16.87
C GLU A 400 -33.46 -45.94 15.89
N GLY A 401 -32.86 -46.26 14.74
CA GLY A 401 -32.97 -45.42 13.55
C GLY A 401 -31.86 -44.42 13.27
N VAL A 402 -30.69 -44.88 12.85
CA VAL A 402 -29.83 -44.09 11.93
C VAL A 402 -29.19 -45.02 10.89
N GLN A 403 -30.00 -45.56 9.98
CA GLN A 403 -29.56 -46.33 8.81
C GLN A 403 -29.77 -45.53 7.50
N GLY A 404 -29.67 -44.19 7.55
CA GLY A 404 -30.00 -43.32 6.41
C GLY A 404 -29.02 -42.19 6.12
N VAL A 405 -27.89 -42.08 6.83
CA VAL A 405 -26.96 -40.94 6.68
C VAL A 405 -25.69 -41.31 5.90
N VAL A 406 -25.44 -42.60 5.67
CA VAL A 406 -24.29 -43.06 4.87
C VAL A 406 -24.64 -43.16 3.38
N ASP A 407 -25.87 -43.53 3.04
CA ASP A 407 -26.29 -43.67 1.64
C ASP A 407 -26.50 -42.30 0.96
N ALA A 408 -26.87 -41.26 1.71
CA ALA A 408 -27.01 -39.89 1.19
C ALA A 408 -25.67 -39.20 0.82
N VAL A 409 -24.53 -39.70 1.32
CA VAL A 409 -23.19 -39.17 0.99
C VAL A 409 -22.61 -39.84 -0.28
N ASN A 410 -23.04 -41.06 -0.61
CA ASN A 410 -22.60 -41.75 -1.82
C ASN A 410 -23.38 -41.34 -3.08
N GLU A 411 -24.56 -40.73 -2.94
CA GLU A 411 -25.40 -40.33 -4.08
C GLU A 411 -24.99 -38.97 -4.70
N GLN A 412 -24.03 -38.24 -4.11
CA GLN A 412 -23.47 -37.00 -4.66
C GLN A 412 -22.06 -37.14 -5.27
N MET A 413 -21.50 -38.36 -5.38
CA MET A 413 -20.18 -38.59 -5.99
C MET A 413 -20.22 -39.26 -7.37
N ALA A 414 -21.38 -39.35 -8.02
CA ALA A 414 -21.56 -40.09 -9.27
C ALA A 414 -21.84 -39.23 -10.51
N THR A 415 -21.41 -37.97 -10.56
CA THR A 415 -21.54 -37.16 -11.77
C THR A 415 -20.37 -36.20 -11.97
N THR A 416 -19.27 -36.69 -12.53
CA THR A 416 -18.30 -35.85 -13.24
C THR A 416 -17.63 -36.71 -14.30
N GLU A 417 -18.22 -36.77 -15.49
CA GLU A 417 -17.58 -37.31 -16.69
C GLU A 417 -17.96 -36.45 -17.90
N GLU A 418 -16.89 -35.88 -18.48
CA GLU A 418 -16.70 -35.49 -19.89
C GLU A 418 -17.55 -34.37 -20.52
N ILE A 419 -16.99 -33.16 -20.50
CA ILE A 419 -17.02 -32.28 -21.68
C ILE A 419 -15.83 -32.68 -22.57
N THR A 420 -16.02 -33.70 -23.40
CA THR A 420 -15.10 -34.06 -24.49
C THR A 420 -15.77 -33.67 -25.81
N ASN A 421 -15.54 -32.42 -26.25
CA ASN A 421 -15.53 -31.97 -27.67
C ASN A 421 -15.73 -30.45 -27.80
N ILE A 422 -14.73 -29.65 -27.43
CA ILE A 422 -14.53 -28.31 -28.03
C ILE A 422 -13.02 -28.03 -28.06
N ILE A 423 -12.27 -28.85 -28.80
CA ILE A 423 -10.90 -28.54 -29.21
C ILE A 423 -10.81 -29.03 -30.65
N ASN A 424 -11.14 -28.14 -31.60
CA ASN A 424 -10.59 -28.11 -32.96
C ASN A 424 -11.35 -27.08 -33.79
N GLU A 425 -10.96 -25.82 -33.64
CA GLU A 425 -11.15 -24.71 -34.58
C GLU A 425 -10.57 -23.50 -33.84
N THR A 426 -9.51 -22.82 -34.26
CA THR A 426 -9.14 -22.39 -35.61
C THR A 426 -7.65 -22.02 -35.63
N ASP A 427 -6.91 -22.57 -36.58
CA ASP A 427 -5.64 -22.01 -37.05
C ASP A 427 -6.01 -21.09 -38.22
N HIS A 428 -6.09 -19.78 -37.96
CA HIS A 428 -6.35 -18.79 -38.99
C HIS A 428 -5.06 -18.03 -39.27
N PRO A 429 -4.37 -18.32 -40.39
CA PRO A 429 -3.36 -17.39 -40.89
C PRO A 429 -4.06 -16.06 -41.18
N VAL A 430 -3.43 -14.95 -40.75
CA VAL A 430 -3.92 -13.59 -40.98
C VAL A 430 -4.27 -13.42 -42.45
N ASP A 431 -5.57 -13.27 -42.74
CA ASP A 431 -6.06 -13.10 -44.10
C ASP A 431 -5.68 -11.70 -44.60
N GLU A 432 -4.96 -11.61 -45.72
CA GLU A 432 -4.49 -10.32 -46.26
C GLU A 432 -5.65 -9.44 -46.75
N VAL A 433 -6.82 -10.04 -47.00
CA VAL A 433 -8.04 -9.36 -47.44
C VAL A 433 -8.60 -8.43 -46.35
N ASP A 434 -8.58 -8.86 -45.09
CA ASP A 434 -9.04 -8.04 -43.94
C ASP A 434 -8.22 -6.74 -43.78
N ILE A 435 -6.92 -6.80 -44.08
CA ILE A 435 -6.00 -5.65 -43.94
C ILE A 435 -6.26 -4.61 -45.02
N ASP A 436 -6.60 -5.04 -46.23
CA ASP A 436 -6.90 -4.14 -47.34
C ASP A 436 -8.24 -3.41 -47.13
N ASP A 437 -9.24 -4.10 -46.57
CA ASP A 437 -10.53 -3.49 -46.20
C ASP A 437 -10.39 -2.50 -45.04
N GLU A 438 -9.62 -2.83 -43.99
CA GLU A 438 -9.34 -1.92 -42.88
C GLU A 438 -8.55 -0.68 -43.36
N PHE A 439 -7.57 -0.88 -44.24
CA PHE A 439 -6.82 0.20 -44.85
C PHE A 439 -7.73 1.14 -45.67
N ALA A 440 -8.64 0.58 -46.49
CA ALA A 440 -9.61 1.35 -47.25
C ALA A 440 -10.60 2.13 -46.34
N ALA A 441 -10.95 1.57 -45.18
CA ALA A 441 -11.77 2.25 -44.19
C ALA A 441 -11.04 3.45 -43.54
N LEU A 442 -9.75 3.29 -43.20
CA LEU A 442 -8.94 4.38 -42.67
C LEU A 442 -8.71 5.50 -43.69
N GLU A 443 -8.52 5.16 -44.97
CA GLU A 443 -8.42 6.17 -46.04
C GLU A 443 -9.70 6.97 -46.23
N ARG A 444 -10.87 6.32 -46.11
CA ARG A 444 -12.18 7.01 -46.13
C ARG A 444 -12.31 7.95 -44.93
N ALA A 445 -12.01 7.48 -43.72
CA ALA A 445 -12.09 8.30 -42.51
C ALA A 445 -11.15 9.52 -42.54
N ASP A 446 -9.92 9.37 -43.05
CA ASP A 446 -8.99 10.50 -43.21
C ASP A 446 -9.46 11.51 -44.27
N ARG A 447 -10.07 11.02 -45.37
CA ARG A 447 -10.65 11.88 -46.40
C ARG A 447 -11.85 12.67 -45.89
N GLU A 448 -12.79 12.02 -45.21
CA GLU A 448 -13.95 12.66 -44.60
C GLU A 448 -13.53 13.72 -43.57
N LYS A 449 -12.49 13.44 -42.76
CA LYS A 449 -11.95 14.41 -41.80
C LYS A 449 -11.35 15.63 -42.49
N LYS A 450 -10.60 15.43 -43.58
CA LYS A 450 -10.04 16.53 -44.39
C LYS A 450 -11.13 17.36 -45.06
N GLU A 451 -12.15 16.70 -45.63
CA GLU A 451 -13.30 17.37 -46.22
C GLU A 451 -14.09 18.20 -45.18
N GLN A 452 -14.25 17.69 -43.96
CA GLN A 452 -14.86 18.44 -42.85
C GLN A 452 -14.00 19.64 -42.41
N GLU A 453 -12.68 19.49 -42.31
CA GLU A 453 -11.78 20.60 -41.98
C GLU A 453 -11.75 21.67 -43.08
N GLU A 454 -11.79 21.27 -44.36
CA GLU A 454 -11.88 22.19 -45.50
C GLU A 454 -13.25 22.87 -45.58
N ALA A 455 -14.34 22.14 -45.35
CA ALA A 455 -15.69 22.70 -45.27
C ALA A 455 -15.81 23.68 -44.10
N ALA A 456 -15.24 23.38 -42.94
CA ALA A 456 -15.21 24.30 -41.79
C ALA A 456 -14.41 25.56 -42.08
N LYS A 457 -13.23 25.45 -42.73
CA LYS A 457 -12.43 26.61 -43.16
C LYS A 457 -13.15 27.45 -44.21
N THR A 458 -13.86 26.80 -45.13
CA THR A 458 -14.62 27.48 -46.19
C THR A 458 -15.85 28.17 -45.61
N ALA A 459 -16.57 27.53 -44.69
CA ALA A 459 -17.67 28.12 -43.95
C ALA A 459 -17.22 29.32 -43.10
N ALA A 460 -16.07 29.23 -42.43
CA ALA A 460 -15.50 30.34 -41.67
C ALA A 460 -15.14 31.53 -42.58
N LYS A 461 -14.52 31.29 -43.75
CA LYS A 461 -14.22 32.36 -44.72
C LYS A 461 -15.47 32.98 -45.33
N LEU A 462 -16.51 32.18 -45.60
CA LEU A 462 -17.79 32.68 -46.10
C LEU A 462 -18.50 33.55 -45.06
N ALA A 463 -18.49 33.15 -43.79
CA ALA A 463 -19.04 33.95 -42.70
C ALA A 463 -18.30 35.28 -42.52
N GLU A 464 -16.96 35.29 -42.61
CA GLU A 464 -16.16 36.52 -42.55
C GLU A 464 -16.46 37.47 -43.73
N LEU A 465 -16.64 36.93 -44.94
CA LEU A 465 -17.03 37.72 -46.12
C LEU A 465 -18.46 38.27 -46.00
N GLU A 466 -19.40 37.49 -45.46
CA GLU A 466 -20.78 37.93 -45.25
C GLU A 466 -20.87 39.02 -44.17
N GLU A 467 -20.08 38.92 -43.09
CA GLU A 467 -19.97 39.98 -42.08
C GLU A 467 -19.35 41.26 -42.68
N ALA A 468 -18.31 41.13 -43.51
CA ALA A 468 -17.70 42.27 -44.20
C ALA A 468 -18.68 42.95 -45.18
N GLU A 469 -19.47 42.16 -45.91
CA GLU A 469 -20.49 42.68 -46.84
C GLU A 469 -21.64 43.36 -46.08
N ARG A 470 -22.09 42.81 -44.95
CA ARG A 470 -23.08 43.45 -44.07
C ARG A 470 -22.56 44.78 -43.52
N GLN A 471 -21.31 44.83 -43.05
CA GLN A 471 -20.69 46.07 -42.60
C GLN A 471 -20.59 47.11 -43.74
N GLN A 472 -20.23 46.68 -44.95
CA GLN A 472 -20.15 47.57 -46.11
C GLN A 472 -21.53 48.09 -46.55
N LYS A 473 -22.57 47.27 -46.42
CA LYS A 473 -23.95 47.65 -46.69
C LYS A 473 -24.49 48.62 -45.63
N GLU A 474 -24.25 48.37 -44.35
CA GLU A 474 -24.60 49.30 -43.26
C GLU A 474 -23.87 50.65 -43.39
N LEU A 475 -22.60 50.64 -43.82
CA LEU A 475 -21.85 51.86 -44.12
C LEU A 475 -22.45 52.64 -45.29
N ARG A 476 -22.90 51.94 -46.34
CA ARG A 476 -23.59 52.55 -47.49
C ARG A 476 -24.98 53.09 -47.14
N GLU A 477 -25.73 52.37 -46.30
CA GLU A 477 -27.05 52.82 -45.83
C GLU A 477 -26.92 54.04 -44.93
N LYS A 478 -25.92 54.09 -44.04
CA LYS A 478 -25.61 55.27 -43.23
C LYS A 478 -25.17 56.46 -44.09
N GLN A 479 -24.32 56.25 -45.09
CA GLN A 479 -23.95 57.30 -46.04
C GLN A 479 -25.16 57.83 -46.82
N GLY A 480 -26.05 56.94 -47.28
CA GLY A 480 -27.29 57.35 -47.95
C GLY A 480 -28.29 58.06 -47.02
N GLU A 481 -28.36 57.70 -45.74
CA GLU A 481 -29.16 58.41 -44.75
C GLU A 481 -28.58 59.78 -44.41
N ASP A 482 -27.26 59.90 -44.27
CA ASP A 482 -26.57 61.17 -44.04
C ASP A 482 -26.77 62.13 -45.25
N ASP A 483 -26.65 61.64 -46.48
CA ASP A 483 -26.90 62.42 -47.71
C ASP A 483 -28.36 62.94 -47.76
N VAL A 484 -29.34 62.11 -47.37
CA VAL A 484 -30.78 62.48 -47.34
C VAL A 484 -31.10 63.45 -46.19
N VAL A 485 -30.41 63.32 -45.05
CA VAL A 485 -30.54 64.25 -43.93
C VAL A 485 -29.93 65.60 -44.29
N GLU A 486 -28.78 65.63 -44.96
CA GLU A 486 -28.14 66.85 -45.44
C GLU A 486 -29.06 67.59 -46.44
N GLU A 487 -29.65 66.87 -47.40
CA GLU A 487 -30.61 67.44 -48.36
C GLU A 487 -31.87 68.00 -47.67
N LYS A 488 -32.39 67.33 -46.64
CA LYS A 488 -33.54 67.81 -45.85
C LYS A 488 -33.21 69.01 -44.97
N VAL A 489 -31.99 69.08 -44.42
CA VAL A 489 -31.52 70.23 -43.65
C VAL A 489 -31.35 71.45 -44.56
N GLU A 490 -30.86 71.26 -45.78
CA GLU A 490 -30.81 72.33 -46.79
C GLU A 490 -32.21 72.85 -47.15
N GLN A 491 -33.17 71.96 -47.38
CA GLN A 491 -34.56 72.33 -47.66
C GLN A 491 -35.23 73.04 -46.47
N ALA A 492 -34.99 72.58 -45.23
CA ALA A 492 -35.52 73.23 -44.03
C ALA A 492 -34.89 74.61 -43.78
N SER A 493 -33.60 74.77 -44.09
CA SER A 493 -32.90 76.06 -44.04
C SER A 493 -33.52 77.08 -44.99
N GLN A 494 -33.90 76.63 -46.20
CA GLN A 494 -34.60 77.46 -47.18
C GLN A 494 -36.04 77.80 -46.75
N GLY A 495 -36.71 76.90 -46.02
CA GLY A 495 -38.07 77.13 -45.50
C GLY A 495 -38.14 78.11 -44.33
N ILE A 496 -37.18 78.07 -43.40
CA ILE A 496 -37.16 78.98 -42.24
C ILE A 496 -36.83 80.42 -42.66
N ALA A 497 -36.06 80.62 -43.73
CA ALA A 497 -35.81 81.95 -44.30
C ALA A 497 -37.09 82.62 -44.86
N ASN A 498 -38.14 81.86 -45.18
CA ASN A 498 -39.35 82.35 -45.84
C ASN A 498 -40.57 82.53 -44.91
N MET A 499 -40.48 82.21 -43.62
CA MET A 499 -41.61 82.35 -42.68
C MET A 499 -41.51 83.53 -41.70
N SER A 500 -40.55 84.44 -41.87
CA SER A 500 -40.48 85.68 -41.07
C SER A 500 -41.18 86.89 -41.71
N PHE A 501 -42.17 86.68 -42.58
CA PHE A 501 -42.91 87.78 -43.21
C PHE A 501 -44.41 87.45 -43.36
N GLN A 502 -45.23 88.37 -42.87
CA GLN A 502 -46.69 88.53 -43.08
C GLN A 502 -47.70 87.84 -42.15
N GLN A 503 -47.93 88.59 -41.06
CA GLN A 503 -49.18 88.78 -40.33
C GLN A 503 -50.35 89.18 -41.27
N THR A 504 -51.51 88.53 -41.15
CA THR A 504 -52.79 89.00 -41.71
C THR A 504 -53.92 88.76 -40.72
N GLU A 505 -54.82 89.74 -40.64
CA GLU A 505 -55.96 89.90 -39.73
C GLU A 505 -57.13 88.94 -40.00
N GLU A 506 -57.96 88.79 -38.94
CA GLU A 506 -59.42 88.55 -38.94
C GLU A 506 -59.93 87.19 -39.46
N THR A 507 -60.71 86.38 -38.74
CA THR A 507 -61.85 86.62 -37.84
C THR A 507 -62.23 85.27 -37.19
N GLU A 508 -62.57 85.20 -35.90
CA GLU A 508 -63.32 84.04 -35.32
C GLU A 508 -63.91 84.42 -33.94
N LYS A 509 -65.24 84.59 -33.85
CA LYS A 509 -66.26 83.63 -33.35
C LYS A 509 -66.23 83.32 -31.85
N GLU A 510 -67.14 83.99 -31.15
CA GLU A 510 -67.86 83.51 -29.97
C GLU A 510 -68.95 82.46 -30.36
N PRO A 511 -69.66 81.82 -29.41
CA PRO A 511 -69.36 81.65 -27.97
C PRO A 511 -69.62 80.21 -27.48
N THR A 512 -69.12 79.86 -26.30
CA THR A 512 -69.91 79.15 -25.28
C THR A 512 -69.16 79.20 -23.95
N SER A 513 -69.78 79.88 -22.98
CA SER A 513 -69.32 80.01 -21.60
C SER A 513 -70.50 79.67 -20.70
N VAL A 514 -70.39 78.61 -19.89
CA VAL A 514 -70.97 78.50 -18.54
C VAL A 514 -70.19 77.42 -17.76
N TYR A 515 -69.48 77.87 -16.72
CA TYR A 515 -69.17 77.26 -15.40
C TYR A 515 -68.88 75.75 -15.26
N ALA A 516 -67.70 75.45 -14.69
CA ALA A 516 -67.55 75.21 -13.25
C ALA A 516 -66.18 75.71 -12.76
#